data_AF-A0A0B1RVU5-F1
#
_entry.id   AF-A0A0B1RVU5-F1
#
_cell.length_a   1.000
_cell.length_b   1.000
_cell.length_c   1.000
_cell.angle_alpha   90.00
_cell.angle_beta   90.00
_cell.angle_gamma   90.00
#
_symmetry.space_group_name_H-M   'P 1'
#
loop_
_entity.id
_entity.type
_entity.pdbx_description
1 polymer ?
#
loop_
_entity_poly.entity_id
_entity_poly.type
_entity_poly.pdbx_seq_one_letter_code
_entity_poly.pdbx_strand_id
1 'polypeptide(L)'
;MAAVHQMDLNTLPADKVDILSRILPHEEERKIYAERGGDEALSDEDRFMAALCEIERLEHKLSVMRVMADFDESAALLEPQFTHVTAASKCAREATMFHRVLEVILAFGNYMNSGRKGSVYGFRLASLDS
;
A
#
# COMPACT_ATOMS: atom_id res chain seq x y z
N MET A 1 -16.21 23.10 7.55
CA MET A 1 -17.29 22.29 6.96
C MET A 1 -17.17 22.17 5.44
N ALA A 2 -16.91 23.26 4.69
CA ALA A 2 -16.74 23.20 3.22
C ALA A 2 -15.57 22.31 2.74
N ALA A 3 -14.44 22.30 3.45
CA ALA A 3 -13.25 21.52 3.09
C ALA A 3 -13.49 20.01 3.01
N VAL A 4 -14.31 19.45 3.93
CA VAL A 4 -14.65 18.01 3.93
C VAL A 4 -15.59 17.66 2.77
N HIS A 5 -16.47 18.58 2.37
CA HIS A 5 -17.33 18.39 1.20
C HIS A 5 -16.56 18.54 -0.12
N GLN A 6 -15.55 19.39 -0.15
CA GLN A 6 -14.70 19.62 -1.31
C GLN A 6 -13.51 18.64 -1.40
N MET A 7 -13.33 17.78 -0.38
CA MET A 7 -12.19 16.86 -0.23
C MET A 7 -10.84 17.57 -0.42
N ASP A 8 -10.74 18.80 0.09
CA ASP A 8 -9.57 19.64 -0.11
C ASP A 8 -8.48 19.34 0.92
N LEU A 9 -7.41 18.69 0.47
CA LEU A 9 -6.25 18.34 1.30
C LEU A 9 -5.35 19.54 1.62
N ASN A 10 -5.51 20.69 0.95
CA ASN A 10 -4.72 21.91 1.26
C ASN A 10 -5.23 22.59 2.52
N THR A 11 -6.54 22.67 2.68
CA THR A 11 -7.18 23.23 3.88
C THR A 11 -7.25 22.19 5.01
N LEU A 12 -7.35 20.90 4.67
CA LEU A 12 -7.37 19.79 5.62
C LEU A 12 -6.25 18.76 5.33
N PRO A 13 -5.03 18.97 5.87
CA PRO A 13 -3.90 18.07 5.66
C PRO A 13 -4.12 16.67 6.27
N ALA A 14 -3.34 15.69 5.80
CA ALA A 14 -3.43 14.28 6.19
C ALA A 14 -3.45 14.06 7.71
N ASP A 15 -2.58 14.75 8.46
CA ASP A 15 -2.54 14.66 9.93
C ASP A 15 -3.88 15.02 10.58
N LYS A 16 -4.57 16.02 10.04
CA LYS A 16 -5.88 16.45 10.55
C LYS A 16 -6.99 15.50 10.13
N VAL A 17 -6.91 14.89 8.94
CA VAL A 17 -7.82 13.82 8.49
C VAL A 17 -7.70 12.61 9.41
N ASP A 18 -6.47 12.24 9.80
CA ASP A 18 -6.21 11.15 10.73
C ASP A 18 -6.71 11.43 12.14
N ILE A 19 -6.52 12.66 12.64
CA ILE A 19 -7.09 13.07 13.93
C ILE A 19 -8.62 13.04 13.87
N LEU A 20 -9.23 13.61 12.83
CA LEU A 20 -10.69 13.60 12.63
C LEU A 20 -11.27 12.19 12.57
N SER A 21 -10.54 11.25 11.95
CA SER A 21 -10.95 9.85 11.86
C SER A 21 -10.94 9.15 13.22
N ARG A 22 -10.13 9.62 14.18
CA ARG A 22 -10.07 9.06 15.54
C ARG A 22 -11.14 9.63 16.47
N ILE A 23 -11.64 10.83 16.18
CA ILE A 23 -12.66 11.52 16.99
C ILE A 23 -14.06 11.46 16.35
N LEU A 24 -14.30 10.46 15.49
CA LEU A 24 -15.58 10.29 14.84
C LEU A 24 -16.68 10.00 15.88
N PRO A 25 -17.80 10.74 15.85
CA PRO A 25 -18.90 10.49 16.76
C PRO A 25 -19.50 9.11 16.51
N HIS A 26 -19.74 8.38 17.60
CA HIS A 26 -20.43 7.09 17.60
C HIS A 26 -21.90 7.26 17.19
N GLU A 27 -22.55 6.18 16.73
CA GLU A 27 -23.97 6.24 16.30
C GLU A 27 -24.91 6.75 17.39
N GLU A 28 -24.65 6.41 18.65
CA GLU A 28 -25.42 6.88 19.80
C GLU A 28 -25.25 8.38 20.03
N GLU A 29 -24.04 8.90 19.88
CA GLU A 29 -23.75 10.34 19.98
C GLU A 29 -24.41 11.11 18.84
N ARG A 30 -24.41 10.56 17.62
CA ARG A 30 -25.10 11.15 16.46
C ARG A 30 -26.59 11.30 16.71
N LYS A 31 -27.25 10.33 17.36
CA LYS A 31 -28.67 10.44 17.73
C LYS A 31 -28.89 11.53 18.78
N ILE A 32 -28.05 11.58 19.81
CA ILE A 32 -28.13 12.60 20.87
C ILE A 32 -27.99 14.01 20.30
N TYR A 33 -27.06 14.22 19.36
CA TYR A 33 -26.87 15.51 18.69
C TYR A 33 -27.96 15.81 17.64
N ALA A 34 -28.53 14.80 16.98
CA ALA A 34 -29.62 14.97 16.03
C ALA A 34 -30.97 15.34 16.69
N GLU A 35 -31.23 14.82 17.90
CA GLU A 35 -32.47 15.07 18.65
C GLU A 35 -32.41 16.35 19.50
N ARG A 36 -31.22 16.95 19.70
CA ARG A 36 -31.04 18.17 20.49
C ARG A 36 -31.32 19.43 19.67
N GLY A 37 -32.50 20.01 19.88
CA GLY A 37 -32.93 21.26 19.25
C GLY A 37 -32.50 22.53 20.00
N GLY A 38 -31.20 22.87 19.99
CA GLY A 38 -30.74 24.21 20.43
C GLY A 38 -29.23 24.35 20.66
N ASP A 39 -28.61 25.33 20.00
CA ASP A 39 -27.16 25.52 19.90
C ASP A 39 -26.56 26.50 20.96
N GLU A 40 -27.42 27.16 21.76
CA GLU A 40 -27.05 28.33 22.56
C GLU A 40 -26.37 28.02 23.91
N ALA A 41 -26.35 26.76 24.36
CA ALA A 41 -25.78 26.36 25.66
C ALA A 41 -24.63 25.33 25.56
N LEU A 42 -24.14 25.05 24.35
CA LEU A 42 -23.10 24.05 24.12
C LEU A 42 -21.69 24.64 24.29
N SER A 43 -20.76 23.82 24.78
CA SER A 43 -19.33 24.14 24.73
C SER A 43 -18.84 24.16 23.28
N ASP A 44 -17.68 24.78 23.04
CA ASP A 44 -17.07 24.78 21.70
C ASP A 44 -16.78 23.36 21.19
N GLU A 45 -16.51 22.42 22.10
CA GLU A 45 -16.27 21.01 21.82
C GLU A 45 -17.54 20.31 21.33
N ASP A 46 -18.66 20.52 22.03
CA ASP A 46 -19.95 19.91 21.66
C ASP A 46 -20.49 20.52 20.36
N ARG A 47 -20.28 21.82 20.13
CA ARG A 47 -20.63 22.47 18.85
C ARG A 47 -19.84 21.90 17.69
N PHE A 48 -18.56 21.59 17.91
CA PHE A 48 -17.72 20.92 16.91
C PHE A 48 -18.21 19.50 16.62
N MET A 49 -18.58 18.73 17.66
CA MET A 49 -19.13 17.38 17.49
C MET A 49 -20.49 17.38 16.79
N ALA A 50 -21.38 18.33 17.11
CA ALA A 50 -22.64 18.51 16.42
C ALA A 50 -22.43 18.80 14.92
N ALA A 51 -21.50 19.72 14.60
CA ALA A 51 -21.11 20.03 13.23
C ALA A 51 -20.56 18.79 12.46
N LEU A 52 -19.79 17.92 13.11
CA LEU A 52 -19.33 16.67 12.49
C LEU A 52 -20.48 15.67 12.26
N CYS A 53 -21.50 15.67 13.13
CA CYS A 53 -22.67 14.81 12.98
C CYS A 53 -23.54 15.21 11.78
N GLU A 54 -23.63 16.51 11.46
CA GLU A 54 -24.36 17.01 10.29
C GLU A 54 -23.74 16.59 8.94
N ILE A 55 -22.44 16.27 8.92
CA ILE A 55 -21.76 15.87 7.69
C ILE A 55 -22.20 14.44 7.30
N GLU A 56 -22.99 14.36 6.23
CA GLU A 56 -23.39 13.08 5.66
C GLU A 56 -22.16 12.26 5.22
N ARG A 57 -22.14 10.98 5.61
CA ARG A 57 -21.10 9.99 5.26
C ARG A 57 -19.68 10.46 5.58
N LEU A 58 -19.50 11.18 6.69
CA LEU A 58 -18.22 11.73 7.13
C LEU A 58 -17.09 10.68 7.14
N GLU A 59 -17.32 9.50 7.74
CA GLU A 59 -16.32 8.43 7.82
C GLU A 59 -15.81 8.00 6.43
N HIS A 60 -16.73 7.81 5.48
CA HIS A 60 -16.38 7.45 4.12
C HIS A 60 -15.57 8.57 3.44
N LYS A 61 -15.96 9.84 3.63
CA LYS A 61 -15.24 10.99 3.06
C LYS A 61 -13.82 11.10 3.63
N LEU A 62 -13.64 10.91 4.93
CA LEU A 62 -12.32 10.91 5.57
C LEU A 62 -11.46 9.74 5.09
N SER A 63 -12.04 8.54 4.93
CA SER A 63 -11.33 7.38 4.37
C SER A 63 -10.83 7.66 2.95
N VAL A 64 -11.65 8.27 2.10
CA VAL A 64 -11.25 8.66 0.74
C VAL A 64 -10.16 9.72 0.77
N MET A 65 -10.30 10.76 1.61
CA MET A 65 -9.28 11.81 1.74
C MET A 65 -7.93 11.24 2.21
N ARG A 66 -7.95 10.26 3.11
CA ARG A 66 -6.74 9.57 3.55
C ARG A 66 -6.07 8.82 2.40
N VAL A 67 -6.84 8.05 1.64
CA VAL A 67 -6.32 7.35 0.45
C VAL A 67 -5.75 8.35 -0.56
N MET A 68 -6.43 9.47 -0.79
CA MET A 68 -5.94 10.52 -1.70
C MET A 68 -4.61 11.12 -1.24
N ALA A 69 -4.42 11.31 0.08
CA ALA A 69 -3.18 11.85 0.62
C ALA A 69 -2.01 10.85 0.52
N ASP A 70 -2.28 9.56 0.80
CA ASP A 70 -1.25 8.52 0.87
C ASP A 70 -0.94 7.88 -0.50
N PHE A 71 -1.77 8.12 -1.52
CA PHE A 71 -1.68 7.42 -2.81
C PHE A 71 -0.36 7.69 -3.53
N ASP A 72 0.02 8.95 -3.68
CA ASP A 72 1.21 9.32 -4.46
C ASP A 72 2.48 8.80 -3.79
N GLU A 73 2.57 8.87 -2.47
CA GLU A 73 3.69 8.30 -1.71
C GLU A 73 3.75 6.77 -1.84
N SER A 74 2.60 6.10 -1.68
CA SER A 74 2.51 4.65 -1.84
C SER A 74 2.89 4.19 -3.25
N ALA A 75 2.43 4.91 -4.27
CA ALA A 75 2.78 4.65 -5.65
C ALA A 75 4.28 4.85 -5.90
N ALA A 76 4.85 5.96 -5.42
CA ALA A 76 6.27 6.25 -5.53
C ALA A 76 7.17 5.22 -4.83
N LEU A 77 6.69 4.60 -3.75
CA LEU A 77 7.39 3.50 -3.06
C LEU A 77 7.33 2.18 -3.82
N LEU A 78 6.22 1.90 -4.51
CA LEU A 78 6.00 0.63 -5.22
C LEU A 78 6.63 0.60 -6.61
N GLU A 79 6.62 1.73 -7.34
CA GLU A 79 7.17 1.85 -8.69
C GLU A 79 8.63 1.36 -8.84
N PRO A 80 9.59 1.73 -7.97
CA PRO A 80 10.95 1.21 -8.06
C PRO A 80 11.00 -0.30 -7.83
N GLN A 81 10.16 -0.85 -6.95
CA GLN A 81 10.14 -2.31 -6.70
C GLN A 81 9.77 -3.09 -7.96
N PHE A 82 8.74 -2.64 -8.68
CA PHE A 82 8.36 -3.24 -9.97
C PHE A 82 9.46 -3.10 -11.02
N THR A 83 10.09 -1.94 -11.07
CA THR A 83 11.22 -1.68 -11.98
C THR A 83 12.38 -2.63 -11.69
N HIS A 84 12.74 -2.82 -10.41
CA HIS A 84 13.82 -3.72 -10.01
C HIS A 84 13.53 -5.17 -10.36
N VAL A 85 12.32 -5.68 -10.07
CA VAL A 85 11.94 -7.07 -10.39
C VAL A 85 11.94 -7.28 -11.90
N THR A 86 11.42 -6.31 -12.67
CA THR A 86 11.39 -6.37 -14.13
C THR A 86 12.80 -6.35 -14.71
N ALA A 87 13.66 -5.44 -14.23
CA ALA A 87 15.05 -5.35 -14.66
C ALA A 87 15.83 -6.63 -14.31
N ALA A 88 15.70 -7.15 -13.09
CA ALA A 88 16.35 -8.39 -12.68
C ALA A 88 15.91 -9.59 -13.54
N SER A 89 14.60 -9.70 -13.82
CA SER A 89 14.03 -10.74 -14.67
C SER A 89 14.57 -10.66 -16.10
N LYS A 90 14.64 -9.44 -16.65
CA LYS A 90 15.19 -9.19 -17.98
C LYS A 90 16.68 -9.52 -18.04
N CYS A 91 17.46 -9.05 -17.06
CA CYS A 91 18.89 -9.35 -16.95
C CYS A 91 19.14 -10.85 -16.88
N ALA A 92 18.40 -11.58 -16.04
CA ALA A 92 18.55 -13.04 -15.93
C ALA A 92 18.21 -13.75 -17.24
N ARG A 93 17.13 -13.35 -17.92
CA ARG A 93 16.71 -13.96 -19.21
C ARG A 93 17.67 -13.66 -20.36
N GLU A 94 18.29 -12.48 -20.35
CA GLU A 94 19.12 -12.00 -21.47
C GLU A 94 20.62 -12.19 -21.23
N ALA A 95 21.03 -12.68 -20.05
CA ALA A 95 22.42 -12.94 -19.67
C ALA A 95 23.00 -14.16 -20.41
N THR A 96 23.31 -13.99 -21.70
CA THR A 96 23.89 -15.04 -22.56
C THR A 96 25.20 -15.62 -22.01
N MET A 97 26.04 -14.81 -21.37
CA MET A 97 27.27 -15.30 -20.74
C MET A 97 26.98 -16.19 -19.53
N PHE A 98 25.95 -15.86 -18.73
CA PHE A 98 25.52 -16.70 -17.63
C PHE A 98 25.02 -18.05 -18.14
N HIS A 99 24.23 -18.06 -19.22
CA HIS A 99 23.78 -19.31 -19.84
C HIS A 99 24.95 -20.19 -20.30
N ARG A 100 25.99 -19.61 -20.91
CA ARG A 100 27.21 -20.35 -21.29
C ARG A 100 27.92 -20.97 -20.09
N VAL A 101 27.99 -20.26 -18.97
CA VAL A 101 28.57 -20.81 -17.73
C VAL A 101 27.74 -22.00 -17.24
N LEU A 102 26.41 -21.92 -17.28
CA LEU A 102 25.54 -23.04 -16.91
C LEU A 102 25.75 -24.26 -17.82
N GLU A 103 25.96 -24.06 -19.13
CA GLU A 103 26.28 -25.14 -20.08
C GLU A 103 27.61 -25.82 -19.74
N VAL A 104 28.64 -25.04 -19.38
CA VAL A 104 29.93 -25.58 -18.95
C VAL A 104 29.77 -26.38 -17.66
N ILE A 105 29.07 -25.84 -16.66
CA ILE A 105 28.80 -26.54 -15.40
C ILE A 105 28.05 -27.85 -15.65
N LEU A 106 27.05 -27.85 -16.55
CA LEU A 106 26.31 -29.04 -16.94
C LEU A 106 27.23 -30.10 -17.59
N ALA A 107 28.12 -29.69 -18.49
CA ALA A 107 29.08 -30.59 -19.14
C ALA A 107 30.02 -31.26 -18.13
N PHE A 108 30.58 -30.48 -17.20
CA PHE A 108 31.41 -31.01 -16.12
C PHE A 108 30.62 -31.93 -15.19
N GLY A 109 29.42 -31.53 -14.78
CA GLY A 109 28.54 -32.32 -13.93
C GLY A 109 28.22 -33.69 -14.55
N ASN A 110 27.90 -33.72 -15.85
CA ASN A 110 27.65 -34.94 -16.60
C ASN A 110 28.90 -35.83 -16.72
N TYR A 111 30.07 -35.24 -16.97
CA TYR A 111 31.33 -35.99 -17.03
C TYR A 111 31.65 -36.65 -15.69
N MET A 112 31.61 -35.88 -14.59
CA MET A 112 31.96 -36.33 -13.24
C MET A 112 30.96 -37.36 -12.68
N ASN A 113 29.67 -37.24 -13.01
CA ASN A 113 28.61 -38.10 -12.47
C ASN A 113 28.13 -39.21 -13.42
N SER A 114 28.86 -39.43 -14.51
CA SER A 114 28.55 -40.41 -15.56
C SER A 114 28.26 -41.82 -15.02
N GLY A 115 28.87 -42.22 -13.91
CA GLY A 115 28.67 -43.54 -13.30
C GLY A 115 27.44 -43.69 -12.38
N ARG A 116 26.74 -42.62 -11.97
CA ARG A 116 25.64 -42.70 -10.96
C ARG A 116 24.26 -42.29 -11.45
N LYS A 117 24.16 -41.34 -12.39
CA LYS A 117 22.86 -40.72 -12.76
C LYS A 117 22.59 -40.60 -14.26
N GLY A 118 23.48 -41.10 -15.12
CA GLY A 118 23.36 -40.91 -16.57
C GLY A 118 23.51 -39.44 -16.99
N SER A 119 23.30 -39.16 -18.27
CA SER A 119 23.38 -37.79 -18.82
C SER A 119 22.10 -37.01 -18.52
N VAL A 120 22.25 -35.82 -17.96
CA VAL A 120 21.13 -34.90 -17.67
C VAL A 120 21.17 -33.67 -18.57
N TYR A 121 20.00 -33.08 -18.82
CA TYR A 121 19.81 -31.91 -19.70
C TYR A 121 19.71 -30.59 -18.95
N GLY A 122 19.79 -30.60 -17.61
CA GLY A 122 19.71 -29.40 -16.80
C GLY A 122 19.77 -29.72 -15.31
N PHE A 123 19.92 -28.67 -14.50
CA PHE A 123 19.96 -28.74 -13.05
C PHE A 123 19.20 -27.54 -12.44
N ARG A 124 18.86 -27.63 -11.16
CA ARG A 124 18.18 -26.53 -10.45
C ARG A 124 19.21 -25.44 -10.14
N LEU A 125 18.86 -24.17 -10.36
CA LEU A 125 19.77 -23.04 -10.05
C LEU A 125 20.20 -23.00 -8.58
N ALA A 126 19.37 -23.50 -7.65
CA ALA A 126 19.73 -23.65 -6.24
C ALA A 126 20.99 -24.50 -6.00
N SER A 127 21.36 -25.37 -6.95
CA SER A 127 22.60 -26.16 -6.87
C SER A 127 23.87 -25.33 -7.08
N LEU A 128 23.78 -24.06 -7.49
CA LEU A 128 24.92 -23.15 -7.56
C LEU A 128 25.31 -22.57 -6.20
N ASP A 129 24.39 -22.61 -5.24
CA ASP A 129 24.56 -22.11 -3.87
C ASP A 129 24.97 -23.22 -2.89
N SER A 130 25.14 -24.45 -3.41
CA SER A 130 25.46 -25.66 -2.66
C SER A 130 26.94 -26.01 -2.80
#